data_AF-A0A0J6FQR2-F1
#
_entry.id   AF-A0A0J6FQR2-F1
#
_cell.length_a   1.000
_cell.length_b   1.000
_cell.length_c   1.000
_cell.angle_alpha   90.00
_cell.angle_beta   90.00
_cell.angle_gamma   90.00
#
_symmetry.space_group_name_H-M   'P 1'
#
loop_
_entity.id
_entity.type
_entity.pdbx_description
1 polymer ?
#
loop_
_entity_poly.entity_id
_entity_poly.type
_entity_poly.pdbx_seq_one_letter_code
_entity_poly.pdbx_strand_id
1 'polypeptide(L)'
;MDEEPRTQMSLWKTSPPPICNRLKNVQRTREEYESFLELLDQYGILSQSYKKLYEQYLESPDSFSLAPSNDFAARRQVKIDRFREEKELKQKIEYLSQNQKSIDHDDEIVRQLYLAEINLYTHHTFQSLDMLSHELSMLKLAAKAASEHPSQTPEDSRTRGTSSAPGYSERLDVGLSSGSRGGRGPLLSKGGVPLQPFVLTSRRAELQRGVFRPGHNLPTMTIEEYLEEERKRGGIIEGGGEQSGAPKEIDEDDMKKADEETMKARAWDEFKEENPRGSGNTLNRG
;
A
#
# COMPACT_ATOMS: atom_id res chain seq x y z
N MET A 1 -12.19 -55.13 2.97
CA MET A 1 -11.64 -53.95 2.28
C MET A 1 -12.49 -52.82 2.79
N ASP A 2 -12.08 -52.31 3.95
CA ASP A 2 -12.88 -51.44 4.79
C ASP A 2 -12.16 -50.10 4.78
N GLU A 3 -12.65 -49.19 3.92
CA GLU A 3 -12.12 -47.84 3.80
C GLU A 3 -12.62 -47.00 4.98
N GLU A 4 -11.70 -46.60 5.86
CA GLU A 4 -11.95 -45.60 6.90
C GLU A 4 -12.12 -44.21 6.28
N PRO A 5 -13.12 -43.42 6.67
CA PRO A 5 -13.30 -42.06 6.16
C PRO A 5 -12.29 -41.10 6.77
N ARG A 6 -11.38 -40.60 5.91
CA ARG A 6 -10.42 -39.53 6.20
C ARG A 6 -11.11 -38.30 6.79
N THR A 7 -10.91 -38.07 8.08
CA THR A 7 -11.34 -36.85 8.77
C THR A 7 -10.52 -35.66 8.26
N GLN A 8 -11.11 -34.81 7.42
CA GLN A 8 -10.47 -33.56 7.01
C GLN A 8 -10.41 -32.60 8.20
N MET A 9 -9.21 -32.38 8.75
CA MET A 9 -8.94 -31.36 9.75
C MET A 9 -9.14 -29.97 9.14
N SER A 10 -10.20 -29.28 9.57
CA SER A 10 -10.50 -27.89 9.24
C SER A 10 -9.63 -26.93 10.08
N LEU A 11 -8.36 -26.84 9.72
CA LEU A 11 -7.33 -26.08 10.42
C LEU A 11 -7.17 -24.66 9.83
N TRP A 12 -8.20 -23.81 9.86
CA TRP A 12 -8.06 -22.34 9.64
C TRP A 12 -9.34 -21.49 9.82
N LYS A 13 -10.23 -21.77 10.77
CA LYS A 13 -11.31 -20.81 11.12
C LYS A 13 -11.33 -20.49 12.60
N THR A 14 -10.23 -19.94 13.13
CA THR A 14 -10.30 -19.18 14.37
C THR A 14 -10.88 -17.81 14.04
N SER A 15 -12.13 -17.58 14.46
CA SER A 15 -12.73 -16.25 14.43
C SER A 15 -11.79 -15.26 15.14
N PRO A 16 -11.53 -14.06 14.60
CA PRO A 16 -10.65 -13.11 15.25
C PRO A 16 -11.15 -12.86 16.68
N PRO A 17 -10.26 -12.87 17.68
CA PRO A 17 -10.67 -12.72 19.07
C PRO A 17 -11.44 -11.41 19.22
N PRO A 18 -12.49 -11.37 20.04
CA PRO A 18 -13.28 -10.16 20.22
C PRO A 18 -12.37 -9.02 20.69
N ILE A 19 -12.68 -7.79 20.26
CA ILE A 19 -11.88 -6.58 20.50
C ILE A 19 -11.52 -6.42 21.99
N CYS A 20 -12.42 -6.82 22.90
CA CYS A 20 -12.18 -6.82 24.34
C CYS A 20 -11.04 -7.74 24.80
N ASN A 21 -10.88 -8.92 24.17
CA ASN A 21 -9.77 -9.83 24.46
C ASN A 21 -8.46 -9.27 23.92
N ARG A 22 -8.48 -8.62 22.75
CA ARG A 22 -7.28 -7.98 22.20
C ARG A 22 -6.81 -6.83 23.09
N LEU A 23 -7.71 -5.96 23.54
CA LEU A 23 -7.39 -4.86 24.45
C LEU A 23 -6.71 -5.38 25.73
N LYS A 24 -7.29 -6.40 26.38
CA LYS A 24 -6.71 -7.01 27.59
C LYS A 24 -5.32 -7.58 27.35
N ASN A 25 -5.12 -8.26 26.22
CA ASN A 25 -3.81 -8.82 25.88
C ASN A 25 -2.77 -7.72 25.67
N VAL A 26 -3.11 -6.65 24.95
CA VAL A 26 -2.22 -5.51 24.70
C VAL A 26 -1.86 -4.80 26.02
N GLN A 27 -2.83 -4.61 26.92
CA GLN A 27 -2.59 -4.05 28.26
C GLN A 27 -1.65 -4.94 29.08
N ARG A 28 -1.91 -6.25 29.12
CA ARG A 28 -1.03 -7.19 29.82
C ARG A 28 0.39 -7.18 29.25
N THR A 29 0.54 -7.24 27.93
CA THR A 29 1.87 -7.21 27.30
C THR A 29 2.63 -5.93 27.63
N ARG A 30 1.93 -4.79 27.71
CA ARG A 30 2.53 -3.52 28.14
C ARG A 30 3.02 -3.58 29.59
N GLU A 31 2.23 -4.09 30.52
CA GLU A 31 2.61 -4.26 31.93
C GLU A 31 3.87 -5.13 32.10
N GLU A 32 4.00 -6.19 31.30
CA GLU A 32 5.19 -7.06 31.33
C GLU A 32 6.44 -6.33 30.80
N TYR A 33 6.30 -5.51 29.75
CA TYR A 33 7.40 -4.68 29.26
C TYR A 33 7.80 -3.58 30.26
N GLU A 34 6.82 -2.98 30.94
CA GLU A 34 7.07 -2.00 32.01
C GLU A 34 7.84 -2.65 33.17
N SER A 35 7.42 -3.83 33.60
CA SER A 35 8.10 -4.60 34.66
C SER A 35 9.53 -4.96 34.27
N PHE A 36 9.76 -5.35 33.01
CA PHE A 36 11.10 -5.60 32.48
C PHE A 36 11.98 -4.34 32.52
N LEU A 37 11.47 -3.18 32.09
CA LEU A 37 12.22 -1.92 32.11
C LEU A 37 12.49 -1.43 33.53
N GLU A 38 11.54 -1.60 34.45
CA GLU A 38 11.71 -1.27 35.87
C GLU A 38 12.84 -2.09 36.49
N LEU A 39 12.87 -3.40 36.23
CA LEU A 39 13.98 -4.26 36.68
C LEU A 39 15.33 -3.76 36.13
N LEU A 40 15.40 -3.42 34.84
CA LEU A 40 16.64 -2.92 34.24
C LEU A 40 17.12 -1.59 34.81
N ASP A 41 16.21 -0.68 35.14
CA ASP A 41 16.56 0.59 35.80
C ASP A 41 17.01 0.37 37.25
N GLN A 42 16.36 -0.54 38.00
CA GLN A 42 16.77 -0.93 39.35
C GLN A 42 18.19 -1.53 39.38
N TYR A 43 18.55 -2.34 38.38
CA TYR A 43 19.91 -2.88 38.25
C TYR A 43 20.92 -1.88 37.68
N GLY A 44 20.48 -0.70 37.20
CA GLY A 44 21.36 0.30 36.60
C GLY A 44 22.03 -0.15 35.29
N ILE A 45 21.45 -1.13 34.59
CA ILE A 45 21.98 -1.69 33.34
C ILE A 45 21.49 -0.88 32.12
N LEU A 46 20.46 -0.07 32.30
CA LEU A 46 19.87 0.75 31.25
C LEU A 46 20.87 1.83 30.77
N SER A 47 21.26 1.78 29.49
CA SER A 47 22.11 2.81 28.87
C SER A 47 21.48 4.20 29.01
N GLN A 48 22.30 5.24 29.06
CA GLN A 48 21.84 6.63 29.17
C GLN A 48 20.86 7.04 28.06
N SER A 49 21.01 6.50 26.85
CA SER A 49 20.07 6.75 25.74
C SER A 49 18.71 6.12 26.00
N TYR A 50 18.69 4.86 26.45
CA TYR A 50 17.46 4.15 26.83
C TYR A 50 16.82 4.72 28.09
N LYS A 51 17.60 5.25 29.03
CA LYS A 51 17.07 5.92 30.21
C LYS A 51 16.26 7.17 29.87
N LYS A 52 16.75 8.01 28.96
CA LYS A 52 15.99 9.17 28.46
C LYS A 52 14.68 8.77 27.79
N LEU A 53 14.70 7.66 27.03
CA LEU A 53 13.49 7.13 26.39
C LEU A 53 12.51 6.56 27.40
N TYR A 54 13.01 5.93 28.47
CA TYR A 54 12.19 5.45 29.56
C TYR A 54 11.56 6.60 30.35
N GLU A 55 12.31 7.67 30.64
CA GLU A 55 11.77 8.90 31.25
C GLU A 55 10.67 9.51 30.37
N GLN A 56 10.91 9.65 29.07
CA GLN A 56 9.90 10.12 28.11
C GLN A 56 8.65 9.21 28.07
N TYR A 57 8.85 7.90 28.19
CA TYR A 57 7.76 6.94 28.28
C TYR A 57 6.94 7.16 29.55
N LEU A 58 7.59 7.30 30.71
CA LEU A 58 6.92 7.53 32.00
C LEU A 58 6.12 8.83 32.03
N GLU A 59 6.56 9.88 31.34
CA GLU A 59 5.82 11.13 31.21
C GLU A 59 4.51 10.98 30.44
N SER A 60 4.52 10.23 29.33
CA SER A 60 3.33 10.05 28.50
C SER A 60 3.18 8.61 27.95
N PRO A 61 2.77 7.67 28.82
CA PRO A 61 2.78 6.25 28.46
C PRO A 61 1.79 5.88 27.33
N ASP A 62 0.66 6.59 27.25
CA ASP A 62 -0.41 6.32 26.26
C ASP A 62 -0.13 6.93 24.88
N SER A 63 0.76 7.92 24.79
CA SER A 63 1.13 8.63 23.56
C SER A 63 2.60 8.49 23.22
N PHE A 64 3.27 7.51 23.84
CA PHE A 64 4.67 7.26 23.58
C PHE A 64 4.90 7.00 22.10
N SER A 65 5.86 7.72 21.52
CA SER A 65 6.35 7.41 20.20
C SER A 65 7.85 7.63 20.07
N LEU A 66 8.48 6.74 19.32
CA LEU A 66 9.91 6.78 19.04
C LEU A 66 10.30 7.86 18.04
N ALA A 67 9.38 8.28 17.17
CA ALA A 67 9.67 9.20 16.09
C ALA A 67 8.71 10.39 16.11
N PRO A 68 9.19 11.60 15.78
CA PRO A 68 8.34 12.79 15.77
C PRO A 68 7.26 12.67 14.69
N SER A 69 5.99 12.95 15.02
CA SER A 69 4.89 12.78 14.06
C SER A 69 4.91 13.78 12.90
N ASN A 70 5.56 14.94 13.07
CA ASN A 70 5.41 16.09 12.17
C ASN A 70 6.41 16.11 11.00
N ASP A 71 7.53 15.37 11.09
CA ASP A 71 8.58 15.40 10.07
C ASP A 71 8.90 14.00 9.53
N PHE A 72 8.62 13.79 8.24
CA PHE A 72 8.89 12.52 7.56
C PHE A 72 10.40 12.21 7.45
N ALA A 73 11.23 13.23 7.23
CA ALA A 73 12.67 13.05 7.11
C ALA A 73 13.26 12.57 8.45
N ALA A 74 12.88 13.23 9.56
CA ALA A 74 13.24 12.79 10.89
C ALA A 74 12.73 11.39 11.22
N ARG A 75 11.48 11.04 10.86
CA ARG A 75 10.95 9.67 11.08
C ARG A 75 11.76 8.61 10.35
N ARG A 76 12.10 8.87 9.08
CA ARG A 76 12.94 7.97 8.30
C ARG A 76 14.31 7.83 8.94
N GLN A 77 14.91 8.95 9.37
CA GLN A 77 16.22 8.95 10.01
C GLN A 77 16.23 8.14 11.30
N VAL A 78 15.26 8.36 12.20
CA VAL A 78 15.10 7.57 13.43
C VAL A 78 14.98 6.08 13.12
N LYS A 79 14.19 5.70 12.10
CA LYS A 79 14.05 4.29 11.72
C LYS A 79 15.36 3.69 11.19
N ILE A 80 16.13 4.46 10.42
CA ILE A 80 17.44 4.05 9.92
C ILE A 80 18.41 3.86 11.09
N ASP A 81 18.46 4.80 12.01
CA ASP A 81 19.39 4.76 13.14
C ASP A 81 19.06 3.58 14.06
N ARG A 82 17.77 3.35 14.36
CA ARG A 82 17.30 2.16 15.08
C ARG A 82 17.67 0.86 14.40
N PHE A 83 17.46 0.77 13.08
CA PHE A 83 17.83 -0.42 12.34
C PHE A 83 19.34 -0.68 12.36
N ARG A 84 20.16 0.39 12.33
CA ARG A 84 21.61 0.29 12.49
C ARG A 84 21.99 -0.18 13.90
N GLU A 85 21.43 0.41 14.94
CA GLU A 85 21.63 0.00 16.34
C GLU A 85 21.28 -1.49 16.53
N GLU A 86 20.11 -1.92 16.04
CA GLU A 86 19.67 -3.31 16.11
C GLU A 86 20.65 -4.25 15.40
N LYS A 87 21.12 -3.85 14.21
CA LYS A 87 22.08 -4.63 13.43
C LYS A 87 23.42 -4.75 14.15
N GLU A 88 23.92 -3.65 14.73
CA GLU A 88 25.17 -3.64 15.49
C GLU A 88 25.09 -4.53 16.73
N LEU A 89 23.97 -4.48 17.47
CA LEU A 89 23.74 -5.35 18.62
C LEU A 89 23.70 -6.83 18.22
N LYS A 90 23.02 -7.17 17.12
CA LYS A 90 22.98 -8.54 16.58
C LYS A 90 24.36 -9.02 16.16
N GLN A 91 25.12 -8.19 15.45
CA GLN A 91 26.49 -8.51 15.05
C GLN A 91 27.41 -8.71 16.26
N LYS A 92 27.24 -7.91 17.32
CA LYS A 92 27.99 -8.07 18.56
C LYS A 92 27.68 -9.41 19.24
N ILE A 93 26.40 -9.78 19.33
CA ILE A 93 25.98 -11.06 19.90
C ILE A 93 26.53 -12.23 19.06
N GLU A 94 26.47 -12.12 17.74
CA GLU A 94 27.03 -13.13 16.82
C GLU A 94 28.54 -13.28 16.99
N TYR A 95 29.28 -12.17 17.09
CA TYR A 95 30.72 -12.21 17.33
C TYR A 95 31.07 -12.85 18.68
N LEU A 96 30.33 -12.54 19.73
CA LEU A 96 30.54 -13.12 21.06
C LEU A 96 30.17 -14.61 21.09
N SER A 97 29.09 -15.01 20.41
CA SER A 97 28.63 -16.41 20.39
C SER A 97 29.49 -17.32 19.53
N GLN A 98 30.09 -16.82 18.44
CA GLN A 98 30.99 -17.61 17.59
C GLN A 98 32.27 -18.06 18.31
N ASN A 99 32.69 -17.33 19.35
CA ASN A 99 33.87 -17.67 20.16
C ASN A 99 33.54 -18.69 21.28
N GLN A 100 32.86 -19.79 20.93
CA GLN A 100 32.41 -20.83 21.87
C GLN A 100 33.51 -21.37 22.78
N LYS A 101 34.74 -21.54 22.26
CA LYS A 101 35.87 -22.03 23.06
C LYS A 101 36.31 -21.05 24.14
N SER A 102 36.16 -19.75 23.89
CA SER A 102 36.46 -18.69 24.85
C SER A 102 35.34 -18.54 25.88
N ILE A 103 34.08 -18.77 25.47
CA ILE A 103 32.90 -18.81 26.35
C ILE A 103 33.06 -19.86 27.46
N ASP A 104 33.59 -21.04 27.15
CA ASP A 104 33.72 -22.12 28.14
C ASP A 104 34.81 -21.85 29.20
N HIS A 105 35.72 -20.90 28.97
CA HIS A 105 36.89 -20.64 29.81
C HIS A 105 36.91 -19.24 30.43
N ASP A 106 36.06 -18.33 29.97
CA ASP A 106 36.04 -16.93 30.40
C ASP A 106 34.61 -16.47 30.73
N ASP A 107 34.29 -16.48 32.02
CA ASP A 107 33.01 -16.03 32.57
C ASP A 107 32.70 -14.56 32.20
N GLU A 108 33.72 -13.74 31.94
CA GLU A 108 33.53 -12.33 31.55
C GLU A 108 32.94 -12.24 30.13
N ILE A 109 33.30 -13.15 29.22
CA ILE A 109 32.72 -13.22 27.87
C ILE A 109 31.25 -13.63 27.95
N VAL A 110 30.93 -14.60 28.80
CA VAL A 110 29.55 -15.03 29.05
C VAL A 110 28.70 -13.87 29.56
N ARG A 111 29.23 -13.12 30.54
CA ARG A 111 28.57 -11.92 31.07
C ARG A 111 28.34 -10.88 29.98
N GLN A 112 29.34 -10.62 29.14
CA GLN A 112 29.23 -9.65 28.04
C GLN A 112 28.18 -10.07 27.00
N LEU A 113 28.08 -11.37 26.70
CA LEU A 113 27.06 -11.90 25.80
C LEU A 113 25.66 -11.63 26.34
N TYR A 114 25.36 -12.02 27.59
CA TYR A 114 24.04 -11.80 28.17
C TYR A 114 23.69 -10.32 28.32
N LEU A 115 24.66 -9.46 28.67
CA LEU A 115 24.43 -8.01 28.69
C LEU A 115 24.15 -7.45 27.29
N ALA A 116 24.78 -7.99 26.24
CA ALA A 116 24.47 -7.60 24.87
C ALA A 116 23.06 -8.06 24.45
N GLU A 117 22.64 -9.27 24.84
CA GLU A 117 21.27 -9.77 24.63
C GLU A 117 20.22 -8.92 25.34
N ILE A 118 20.46 -8.58 26.61
CA ILE A 118 19.58 -7.69 27.38
C ILE A 118 19.45 -6.33 26.68
N ASN A 119 20.54 -5.77 26.14
CA ASN A 119 20.49 -4.53 25.38
C ASN A 119 19.67 -4.67 24.09
N LEU A 120 19.79 -5.79 23.38
CA LEU A 120 18.96 -6.08 22.21
C LEU A 120 17.47 -6.18 22.57
N TYR A 121 17.14 -6.87 23.66
CA TYR A 121 15.76 -6.96 24.14
C TYR A 121 15.24 -5.58 24.58
N THR A 122 16.07 -4.78 25.24
CA THR A 122 15.76 -3.38 25.59
C THR A 122 15.40 -2.57 24.33
N HIS A 123 16.20 -2.66 23.26
CA HIS A 123 15.89 -2.01 22.00
C HIS A 123 14.53 -2.46 21.43
N HIS A 124 14.26 -3.76 21.43
CA HIS A 124 12.96 -4.30 20.98
C HIS A 124 11.79 -3.88 21.88
N THR A 125 11.98 -3.76 23.19
CA THR A 125 10.91 -3.35 24.10
C THR A 125 10.39 -1.96 23.77
N PHE A 126 11.28 -0.99 23.50
CA PHE A 126 10.85 0.35 23.08
C PHE A 126 10.12 0.35 21.74
N GLN A 127 10.56 -0.47 20.78
CA GLN A 127 9.86 -0.63 19.50
C GLN A 127 8.47 -1.26 19.70
N SER A 128 8.36 -2.27 20.56
CA SER A 128 7.10 -2.88 20.93
C SER A 128 6.17 -1.88 21.64
N LEU A 129 6.69 -1.08 22.58
CA LEU A 129 5.90 -0.06 23.29
C LEU A 129 5.34 1.02 22.35
N ASP A 130 6.10 1.47 21.35
CA ASP A 130 5.64 2.38 20.29
C ASP A 130 4.50 1.75 19.46
N MET A 131 4.63 0.47 19.10
CA MET A 131 3.55 -0.22 18.38
C MET A 131 2.31 -0.45 19.25
N LEU A 132 2.50 -0.81 20.52
CA LEU A 132 1.41 -1.04 21.47
C LEU A 132 0.66 0.26 21.80
N SER A 133 1.34 1.40 21.88
CA SER A 133 0.70 2.71 22.12
C SER A 133 -0.24 3.08 20.95
N HIS A 134 0.23 2.92 19.72
CA HIS A 134 -0.57 3.12 18.51
C HIS A 134 -1.75 2.15 18.43
N GLU A 135 -1.52 0.89 18.76
CA GLU A 135 -2.58 -0.12 18.79
C GLU A 135 -3.64 0.21 19.84
N LEU A 136 -3.25 0.59 21.06
CA LEU A 136 -4.19 1.00 22.10
C LEU A 136 -5.04 2.18 21.66
N SER A 137 -4.43 3.17 20.99
CA SER A 137 -5.16 4.30 20.41
C SER A 137 -6.21 3.83 19.39
N MET A 138 -5.82 2.95 18.46
CA MET A 138 -6.74 2.39 17.46
C MET A 138 -7.86 1.57 18.08
N LEU A 139 -7.56 0.73 19.08
CA LEU A 139 -8.56 -0.10 19.77
C LEU A 139 -9.55 0.75 20.57
N LYS A 140 -9.09 1.82 21.24
CA LYS A 140 -9.96 2.79 21.93
C LYS A 140 -10.92 3.47 20.94
N LEU A 141 -10.42 3.91 19.78
CA LEU A 141 -11.24 4.50 18.72
C LEU A 141 -12.22 3.49 18.12
N ALA A 142 -11.78 2.26 17.86
CA ALA A 142 -12.65 1.19 17.34
C ALA A 142 -13.76 0.82 18.32
N ALA A 143 -13.45 0.74 19.63
CA ALA A 143 -14.44 0.50 20.67
C ALA A 143 -15.48 1.63 20.74
N LYS A 144 -15.04 2.90 20.64
CA LYS A 144 -15.93 4.06 20.57
C LYS A 144 -16.84 4.01 19.33
N ALA A 145 -16.29 3.73 18.16
CA ALA A 145 -17.05 3.60 16.92
C ALA A 145 -18.09 2.47 17.00
N ALA A 146 -17.75 1.33 17.63
CA ALA A 146 -18.68 0.23 17.85
C ALA A 146 -19.85 0.60 18.81
N SER A 147 -19.60 1.50 19.78
CA SER A 147 -20.64 1.96 20.70
C SER A 147 -21.58 3.02 20.10
N GLU A 148 -21.08 3.88 19.20
CA GLU A 148 -21.87 4.94 18.56
C GLU A 148 -22.69 4.43 17.37
N HIS A 149 -22.21 3.38 16.69
CA HIS A 149 -22.91 2.72 15.59
C HIS A 149 -23.13 1.23 15.91
N PRO A 150 -24.16 0.88 16.70
CA PRO A 150 -24.58 -0.51 16.84
C PRO A 150 -25.11 -0.98 15.48
N SER A 151 -24.25 -1.72 14.77
CA SER A 151 -24.55 -2.59 13.62
C SER A 151 -25.95 -2.40 13.01
N GLN A 152 -26.14 -1.33 12.24
CA GLN A 152 -26.87 -1.52 11.00
C GLN A 152 -25.84 -2.17 10.08
N THR A 153 -25.73 -3.50 10.13
CA THR A 153 -25.44 -4.19 8.89
C THR A 153 -26.48 -3.64 7.92
N PRO A 154 -26.11 -3.00 6.80
CA PRO A 154 -27.04 -3.01 5.70
C PRO A 154 -27.20 -4.50 5.42
N GLU A 155 -28.32 -5.08 5.85
CA GLU A 155 -28.82 -6.33 5.31
C GLU A 155 -28.69 -6.13 3.81
N ASP A 156 -27.63 -6.71 3.22
CA ASP A 156 -27.32 -6.50 1.83
C ASP A 156 -28.52 -7.05 1.11
N SER A 157 -29.39 -6.15 0.65
CA SER A 157 -30.69 -6.48 0.10
C SER A 157 -30.55 -7.32 -1.17
N ARG A 158 -29.31 -7.50 -1.66
CA ARG A 158 -28.90 -8.42 -2.72
C ARG A 158 -28.86 -9.89 -2.29
N THR A 159 -28.76 -10.19 -0.99
CA THR A 159 -28.66 -11.58 -0.49
C THR A 159 -30.02 -12.27 -0.33
N ARG A 160 -31.14 -11.54 -0.36
CA ARG A 160 -32.50 -12.13 -0.32
C ARG A 160 -33.05 -12.45 -1.72
N GLY A 161 -32.28 -13.16 -2.55
CA GLY A 161 -32.74 -13.50 -3.91
C GLY A 161 -31.96 -14.55 -4.70
N THR A 162 -31.00 -15.27 -4.11
CA THR A 162 -30.10 -16.17 -4.87
C THR A 162 -30.15 -17.64 -4.43
N SER A 163 -31.29 -18.13 -3.94
CA SER A 163 -31.44 -19.54 -3.55
C SER A 163 -32.30 -20.39 -4.50
N SER A 164 -32.61 -19.95 -5.73
CA SER A 164 -33.33 -20.81 -6.69
C SER A 164 -33.18 -20.41 -8.16
N ALA A 165 -32.00 -20.63 -8.75
CA ALA A 165 -31.87 -20.85 -10.20
C ALA A 165 -30.51 -21.51 -10.53
N PRO A 166 -30.45 -22.74 -11.07
CA PRO A 166 -29.21 -23.32 -11.56
C PRO A 166 -28.97 -22.82 -12.98
N GLY A 167 -28.22 -21.73 -13.12
CA GLY A 167 -27.90 -21.15 -14.41
C GLY A 167 -26.85 -20.07 -14.28
N TYR A 168 -25.59 -20.46 -14.34
CA TYR A 168 -24.47 -19.54 -14.43
C TYR A 168 -24.64 -18.63 -15.66
N SER A 169 -24.69 -17.32 -15.43
CA SER A 169 -24.70 -16.29 -16.47
C SER A 169 -23.70 -15.20 -16.10
N GLU A 170 -22.47 -15.37 -16.58
CA GLU A 170 -21.43 -14.35 -16.65
C GLU A 170 -21.80 -13.30 -17.71
N ARG A 171 -22.86 -12.54 -17.45
CA ARG A 171 -23.25 -11.37 -18.26
C ARG A 171 -23.40 -10.18 -17.34
N LEU A 172 -22.60 -9.15 -17.60
CA LEU A 172 -22.61 -7.86 -16.91
C LEU A 172 -23.79 -6.96 -17.36
N ASP A 173 -24.88 -7.57 -17.80
CA ASP A 173 -26.08 -6.90 -18.32
C ASP A 173 -27.28 -7.24 -17.43
N VAL A 174 -27.16 -7.03 -16.11
CA VAL A 174 -28.36 -6.93 -15.27
C VAL A 174 -29.00 -5.59 -15.60
N GLY A 175 -29.91 -5.65 -16.57
CA GLY A 175 -30.64 -4.51 -17.08
C GLY A 175 -31.21 -3.65 -15.96
N LEU A 176 -31.03 -2.34 -16.13
CA LEU A 176 -31.67 -1.24 -15.41
C LEU A 176 -33.20 -1.23 -15.58
N SER A 177 -33.86 -2.39 -15.61
CA SER A 177 -35.28 -2.57 -15.90
C SER A 177 -36.11 -2.97 -14.68
N SER A 178 -35.49 -3.36 -13.56
CA SER A 178 -36.21 -3.73 -12.33
C SER A 178 -36.66 -2.52 -11.49
N GLY A 179 -36.11 -1.32 -11.75
CA GLY A 179 -36.44 -0.10 -10.99
C GLY A 179 -37.68 0.67 -11.44
N SER A 180 -38.34 0.29 -12.55
CA SER A 180 -39.48 1.05 -13.09
C SER A 180 -40.80 0.30 -12.98
N ARG A 181 -41.31 0.17 -11.74
CA ARG A 181 -42.74 -0.06 -11.50
C ARG A 181 -43.55 1.24 -11.46
N GLY A 182 -43.19 2.23 -12.29
CA GLY A 182 -43.90 3.51 -12.26
C GLY A 182 -43.59 4.52 -13.36
N GLY A 183 -43.38 4.12 -14.62
CA GLY A 183 -43.19 5.12 -15.67
C GLY A 183 -43.09 4.56 -17.08
N ARG A 184 -44.21 4.11 -17.66
CA ARG A 184 -44.31 3.90 -19.10
C ARG A 184 -44.63 5.23 -19.78
N GLY A 185 -43.61 6.05 -20.06
CA GLY A 185 -43.77 7.28 -20.83
C GLY A 185 -42.45 8.05 -21.07
N PRO A 186 -42.37 8.91 -22.10
CA PRO A 186 -41.22 9.76 -22.35
C PRO A 186 -40.94 10.72 -21.18
N LEU A 187 -39.68 10.82 -20.75
CA LEU A 187 -39.26 11.63 -19.60
C LEU A 187 -39.43 13.14 -19.83
N LEU A 188 -39.44 13.57 -21.09
CA LEU A 188 -39.49 14.95 -21.53
C LEU A 188 -40.64 15.10 -22.54
N SER A 189 -41.36 16.21 -22.48
CA SER A 189 -42.23 16.62 -23.60
C SER A 189 -41.36 16.97 -24.82
N LYS A 190 -41.96 17.05 -26.02
CA LYS A 190 -41.27 17.51 -27.24
C LYS A 190 -40.67 18.93 -27.12
N GLY A 191 -41.08 19.69 -26.10
CA GLY A 191 -40.54 21.01 -25.74
C GLY A 191 -39.54 21.01 -24.59
N GLY A 192 -39.01 19.84 -24.17
CA GLY A 192 -37.94 19.75 -23.16
C GLY A 192 -38.38 19.92 -21.70
N VAL A 193 -39.69 20.04 -21.44
CA VAL A 193 -40.22 20.14 -20.07
C VAL A 193 -40.35 18.73 -19.46
N PRO A 194 -39.75 18.46 -18.29
CA PRO A 194 -39.84 17.16 -17.63
C PRO A 194 -41.26 16.93 -17.11
N LEU A 195 -41.88 15.82 -17.54
CA LEU A 195 -43.27 15.45 -17.22
C LEU A 195 -43.39 14.57 -15.98
N GLN A 196 -42.26 14.21 -15.37
CA GLN A 196 -42.19 13.37 -14.18
C GLN A 196 -41.45 14.12 -13.07
N PRO A 197 -41.89 14.02 -11.81
CA PRO A 197 -41.17 14.60 -10.68
C PRO A 197 -39.83 13.87 -10.53
N PHE A 198 -38.73 14.57 -10.83
CA PHE A 198 -37.38 14.10 -10.53
C PHE A 198 -36.91 14.73 -9.22
N VAL A 199 -36.29 13.94 -8.35
CA VAL A 199 -35.63 14.47 -7.17
C VAL A 199 -34.23 14.89 -7.58
N LEU A 200 -33.88 16.17 -7.39
CA LEU A 200 -32.50 16.67 -7.47
C LEU A 200 -31.68 16.08 -6.31
N THR A 201 -31.43 14.77 -6.33
CA THR A 201 -30.62 14.16 -5.27
C THR A 201 -29.17 14.60 -5.42
N SER A 202 -28.58 15.02 -4.30
CA SER A 202 -27.15 15.20 -4.03
C SER A 202 -26.27 14.01 -4.42
N ARG A 203 -26.86 12.89 -4.88
CA ARG A 203 -26.20 11.67 -5.31
C ARG A 203 -25.08 11.88 -6.32
N ARG A 204 -25.21 12.82 -7.26
CA ARG A 204 -24.11 13.17 -8.20
C ARG A 204 -22.96 13.86 -7.48
N ALA A 205 -23.26 14.78 -6.57
CA ALA A 205 -22.27 15.49 -5.78
C ALA A 205 -21.60 14.58 -4.72
N GLU A 206 -22.34 13.62 -4.16
CA GLU A 206 -21.83 12.59 -3.23
C GLU A 206 -20.93 11.59 -3.95
N LEU A 207 -21.32 11.14 -5.16
CA LEU A 207 -20.47 10.32 -6.02
C LEU A 207 -19.20 11.07 -6.41
N GLN A 208 -19.31 12.35 -6.79
CA GLN A 208 -18.15 13.19 -7.10
C GLN A 208 -17.22 13.39 -5.89
N ARG A 209 -17.78 13.52 -4.67
CA ARG A 209 -17.02 13.58 -3.41
C ARG A 209 -16.32 12.27 -3.05
N GLY A 210 -16.80 11.14 -3.59
CA GLY A 210 -16.22 9.81 -3.38
C GLY A 210 -15.07 9.44 -4.33
N VAL A 211 -14.88 10.17 -5.43
CA VAL A 211 -13.92 9.82 -6.51
C VAL A 211 -12.49 10.32 -6.26
N PHE A 212 -12.27 11.17 -5.24
CA PHE A 212 -10.94 11.62 -4.83
C PHE A 212 -10.75 11.49 -3.32
N ARG A 213 -10.68 10.24 -2.82
CA ARG A 213 -10.29 9.98 -1.43
C ARG A 213 -8.76 10.03 -1.31
N PRO A 214 -8.18 10.47 -0.17
CA PRO A 214 -6.72 10.51 0.07
C PRO A 214 -5.98 9.16 0.02
N GLY A 215 -6.66 8.06 -0.33
CA GLY A 215 -6.11 6.71 -0.43
C GLY A 215 -5.69 6.32 -1.85
N HIS A 216 -5.22 7.27 -2.66
CA HIS A 216 -4.40 6.88 -3.81
C HIS A 216 -3.08 6.34 -3.26
N ASN A 217 -2.77 5.08 -3.58
CA ASN A 217 -1.42 4.56 -3.41
C ASN A 217 -0.48 5.55 -4.11
N LEU A 218 0.34 6.27 -3.34
CA LEU A 218 1.40 7.10 -3.89
C LEU A 218 2.23 6.21 -4.84
N PRO A 219 2.66 6.72 -6.01
CA PRO A 219 3.67 6.03 -6.80
C PRO A 219 4.81 5.62 -5.88
N THR A 220 5.12 4.33 -5.82
CA THR A 220 6.20 3.79 -4.98
C THR A 220 7.58 4.16 -5.50
N MET A 221 7.63 4.82 -6.65
CA MET A 221 8.80 5.25 -7.39
C MET A 221 8.81 6.78 -7.42
N THR A 222 9.99 7.37 -7.27
CA THR A 222 10.11 8.83 -7.39
C THR A 222 9.84 9.28 -8.84
N ILE A 223 9.48 10.55 -9.04
CA ILE A 223 9.21 11.10 -10.38
C ILE A 223 10.41 10.89 -11.31
N GLU A 224 11.62 11.05 -10.77
CA GLU A 224 12.88 10.84 -11.47
C GLU A 224 13.04 9.38 -11.90
N GLU A 225 12.76 8.44 -11.00
CA GLU A 225 12.85 7.00 -11.25
C GLU A 225 11.83 6.52 -12.30
N TYR A 226 10.61 7.08 -12.30
CA TYR A 226 9.62 6.85 -13.34
C TYR A 226 10.04 7.43 -14.70
N LEU A 227 10.63 8.64 -14.71
CA LEU A 227 11.19 9.23 -15.92
C LEU A 227 12.33 8.36 -16.48
N GLU A 228 13.18 7.80 -15.61
CA GLU A 228 14.25 6.90 -16.02
C GLU A 228 13.74 5.57 -16.58
N GLU A 229 12.68 5.00 -15.97
CA GLU A 229 12.01 3.80 -16.49
C GLU A 229 11.33 4.06 -17.84
N GLU A 230 10.66 5.21 -18.01
CA GLU A 230 10.09 5.62 -19.31
C GLU A 230 11.20 5.91 -20.33
N ARG A 231 12.33 6.51 -19.94
CA ARG A 231 13.51 6.70 -20.81
C ARG A 231 14.07 5.36 -21.27
N LYS A 232 14.15 4.39 -20.36
CA LYS A 232 14.62 3.03 -20.63
C LYS A 232 13.65 2.23 -21.50
N ARG A 233 12.34 2.48 -21.35
CA ARG A 233 11.28 1.94 -22.22
C ARG A 233 11.12 2.69 -23.55
N GLY A 234 11.84 3.81 -23.74
CA GLY A 234 11.76 4.64 -24.94
C GLY A 234 10.48 5.45 -25.08
N GLY A 235 9.74 5.66 -23.97
CA GLY A 235 8.50 6.44 -23.93
C GLY A 235 8.68 7.95 -23.78
N ILE A 236 9.92 8.42 -23.56
CA ILE A 236 10.25 9.84 -23.49
C ILE A 236 10.54 10.39 -24.89
N ILE A 237 9.69 11.33 -25.32
CA ILE A 237 9.86 12.08 -26.56
C ILE A 237 10.85 13.21 -26.29
N GLU A 238 12.13 12.93 -26.45
CA GLU A 238 13.23 13.90 -26.43
C GLU A 238 13.25 14.67 -27.76
N GLY A 239 12.26 15.53 -27.99
CA GLY A 239 12.16 16.22 -29.29
C GLY A 239 10.87 16.99 -29.55
N GLY A 240 10.21 17.51 -28.51
CA GLY A 240 8.99 18.31 -28.63
C GLY A 240 9.23 19.78 -28.32
N GLY A 241 10.02 20.48 -29.15
CA GLY A 241 10.27 21.92 -29.01
C GLY A 241 10.71 22.55 -30.34
N GLU A 242 10.92 23.87 -30.38
CA GLU A 242 11.29 24.64 -31.59
C GLU A 242 12.53 24.10 -32.34
N GLN A 243 13.34 23.26 -31.71
CA GLN A 243 14.47 22.56 -32.32
C GLN A 243 14.07 21.50 -33.37
N SER A 244 12.83 21.00 -33.34
CA SER A 244 12.34 19.97 -34.29
C SER A 244 11.89 20.55 -35.63
N GLY A 245 11.82 21.89 -35.74
CA GLY A 245 11.46 22.60 -36.96
C GLY A 245 12.67 23.11 -37.78
N ALA A 246 13.89 22.97 -37.26
CA ALA A 246 15.09 23.34 -38.00
C ALA A 246 15.35 22.27 -39.09
N PRO A 247 15.28 22.59 -40.39
CA PRO A 247 15.71 21.66 -41.42
C PRO A 247 17.17 21.31 -41.16
N LYS A 248 17.45 20.03 -40.96
CA LYS A 248 18.81 19.55 -40.74
C LYS A 248 19.57 19.75 -42.06
N GLU A 249 20.48 20.71 -42.11
CA GLU A 249 21.37 20.90 -43.26
C GLU A 249 22.15 19.60 -43.47
N ILE A 250 21.99 19.03 -44.66
CA ILE A 250 22.63 17.78 -45.06
C ILE A 250 24.00 18.18 -45.61
N ASP A 251 25.05 17.62 -45.02
CA ASP A 251 26.43 17.85 -45.45
C ASP A 251 26.67 17.03 -46.74
N GLU A 252 26.65 17.68 -47.90
CA GLU A 252 26.71 17.04 -49.24
C GLU A 252 28.06 16.35 -49.53
N ASP A 253 29.08 16.55 -48.67
CA ASP A 253 30.42 15.98 -48.84
C ASP A 253 30.54 14.52 -48.33
N ASP A 254 29.54 13.99 -47.61
CA ASP A 254 29.53 12.59 -47.15
C ASP A 254 28.78 11.69 -48.14
N MET A 255 29.51 11.17 -49.12
CA MET A 255 28.99 10.31 -50.22
C MET A 255 28.07 9.18 -49.75
N LYS A 256 28.29 8.61 -48.56
CA LYS A 256 27.46 7.53 -48.02
C LYS A 256 26.05 7.99 -47.66
N LYS A 257 25.92 9.21 -47.14
CA LYS A 257 24.65 9.75 -46.64
C LYS A 257 23.75 10.21 -47.79
N ALA A 258 24.37 10.76 -48.85
CA ALA A 258 23.68 11.08 -50.10
C ALA A 258 23.12 9.82 -50.80
N ASP A 259 23.88 8.72 -50.78
CA ASP A 259 23.44 7.42 -51.33
C ASP A 259 22.26 6.82 -50.53
N GLU A 260 22.31 6.90 -49.20
CA GLU A 260 21.22 6.42 -48.33
C GLU A 260 19.91 7.20 -48.54
N GLU A 261 20.01 8.52 -48.72
CA GLU A 261 18.84 9.36 -48.98
C GLU A 261 18.23 9.11 -50.36
N THR A 262 19.06 8.92 -51.39
CA THR A 262 18.56 8.55 -52.72
C THR A 262 17.90 7.16 -52.72
N MET A 263 18.42 6.20 -51.95
CA MET A 263 17.77 4.90 -51.77
C MET A 263 16.45 5.01 -51.01
N LYS A 264 16.39 5.85 -49.97
CA LYS A 264 15.17 6.08 -49.19
C LYS A 264 14.09 6.81 -49.99
N ALA A 265 14.46 7.77 -50.84
CA ALA A 265 13.55 8.45 -51.75
C ALA A 265 12.93 7.47 -52.76
N ARG A 266 13.76 6.61 -53.37
CA ARG A 266 13.27 5.55 -54.28
C ARG A 266 12.32 4.58 -53.59
N ALA A 267 12.67 4.13 -52.38
CA ALA A 267 11.79 3.25 -51.59
C ALA A 267 10.46 3.93 -51.23
N TRP A 268 10.48 5.24 -51.02
CA TRP A 268 9.27 6.00 -50.75
C TRP A 268 8.38 6.17 -52.00
N ASP A 269 8.98 6.36 -53.17
CA ASP A 269 8.28 6.41 -54.44
C ASP A 269 7.65 5.04 -54.76
N GLU A 270 8.39 3.94 -54.58
CA GLU A 270 7.87 2.57 -54.77
C GLU A 270 6.72 2.26 -53.80
N PHE A 271 6.83 2.65 -52.54
CA PHE A 271 5.74 2.53 -51.56
C PHE A 271 4.49 3.34 -51.96
N LYS A 272 4.67 4.52 -52.57
CA LYS A 272 3.56 5.36 -53.04
C LYS A 272 2.89 4.78 -54.28
N GLU A 273 3.65 4.18 -55.18
CA GLU A 273 3.12 3.46 -56.34
C GLU A 273 2.35 2.20 -55.93
N GLU A 274 2.87 1.45 -54.95
CA GLU A 274 2.25 0.22 -54.45
C GLU A 274 1.02 0.50 -53.57
N ASN A 275 0.93 1.70 -52.97
CA ASN A 275 -0.22 2.13 -52.15
C ASN A 275 -0.95 3.33 -52.76
N PRO A 276 -1.70 3.12 -53.87
CA PRO A 276 -2.48 4.19 -54.49
C PRO A 276 -3.53 4.73 -53.51
N ARG A 277 -3.67 6.06 -53.48
CA ARG A 277 -4.68 6.72 -52.66
C ARG A 277 -6.07 6.23 -53.05
N GLY A 278 -6.77 5.61 -52.10
CA GLY A 278 -8.12 5.04 -52.32
C GLY A 278 -8.18 3.51 -52.38
N SER A 279 -7.09 2.81 -52.09
CA SER A 279 -7.07 1.34 -51.91
C SER A 279 -7.85 0.84 -50.67
N GLY A 280 -8.41 1.75 -49.86
CA GLY A 280 -9.27 1.46 -48.71
C GLY A 280 -10.68 2.07 -48.80
N ASN A 281 -11.61 1.47 -48.05
CA ASN A 281 -13.04 1.78 -47.90
C ASN A 281 -13.75 2.35 -49.16
N THR A 282 -14.08 1.48 -50.10
CA THR A 282 -14.95 1.77 -51.24
C THR A 282 -16.45 1.58 -50.93
N LEU A 283 -16.82 1.15 -49.72
CA LEU A 283 -18.21 0.80 -49.35
C LEU A 283 -19.09 2.01 -49.00
N ASN A 284 -18.50 3.21 -48.89
CA ASN A 284 -19.21 4.47 -48.62
C ASN A 284 -19.05 5.47 -49.79
N ARG A 285 -19.19 5.03 -51.04
CA ARG A 285 -19.35 5.92 -52.20
C ARG A 285 -20.70 5.66 -52.88
N GLY A 286 -21.72 6.41 -52.45
CA GLY A 286 -22.99 6.60 -53.18
C GLY A 286 -24.08 5.61 -52.83
#